data_AF-A0A9Q2LB99-F1
#
_entry.id   AF-A0A9Q2LB99-F1
#
_cell.length_a   1.000
_cell.length_b   1.000
_cell.length_c   1.000
_cell.angle_alpha   90.00
_cell.angle_beta   90.00
_cell.angle_gamma   90.00
#
_symmetry.space_group_name_H-M   'P 1'
#
loop_
_entity.id
_entity.type
_entity.pdbx_description
1 polymer ?
#
loop_
_entity_poly.entity_id
_entity_poly.type
_entity_poly.pdbx_seq_one_letter_code
_entity_poly.pdbx_strand_id
1 'polypeptide(L)'
;MSDVDIEDSRAPLMAHLIELRSRLMWSVAAIVVMFGICFYFAEDIFNILLYPYERAAGDQENLKLIFTAPQEYFFTQLKLALFGAIFFAFPVIASQIYMFVAPGLYKQERGAF
;
A
#
# COMPACT_ATOMS: atom_id res chain seq x y z
N MET A 1 -43.15 4.51 2.78
CA MET A 1 -41.85 4.03 2.29
C MET A 1 -42.15 2.80 1.46
N SER A 2 -42.24 2.95 0.14
CA SER A 2 -42.68 1.90 -0.80
C SER A 2 -41.53 0.94 -1.10
N ASP A 3 -41.81 -0.35 -1.25
CA ASP A 3 -40.80 -1.38 -1.59
C ASP A 3 -39.96 -1.04 -2.84
N VAL A 4 -40.51 -0.24 -3.75
CA VAL A 4 -39.86 0.26 -4.96
C VAL A 4 -38.67 1.19 -4.65
N ASP A 5 -38.75 2.00 -3.58
CA ASP A 5 -37.65 2.90 -3.16
C ASP A 5 -36.46 2.13 -2.56
N ILE A 6 -36.72 0.94 -1.99
CA ILE A 6 -35.67 0.09 -1.40
C ILE A 6 -34.93 -0.69 -2.49
N GLU A 7 -35.63 -1.13 -3.54
CA GLU A 7 -35.02 -1.81 -4.70
C GLU A 7 -34.06 -0.86 -5.45
N ASP A 8 -34.49 0.39 -5.66
CA ASP A 8 -33.73 1.41 -6.41
C ASP A 8 -32.53 1.96 -5.62
N SER A 9 -32.55 1.85 -4.28
CA SER A 9 -31.39 2.17 -3.44
C SER A 9 -30.39 0.99 -3.32
N ARG A 10 -30.85 -0.26 -3.45
CA ARG A 10 -29.99 -1.46 -3.42
C ARG A 10 -29.17 -1.65 -4.70
N ALA A 11 -29.76 -1.37 -5.86
CA ALA A 11 -29.06 -1.44 -7.15
C ALA A 11 -27.76 -0.58 -7.22
N PRO A 12 -27.74 0.71 -6.81
CA PRO A 12 -26.54 1.54 -6.81
C PRO A 12 -25.53 1.18 -5.71
N LEU A 13 -25.97 0.60 -4.58
CA LEU A 13 -25.07 0.11 -3.53
C LEU A 13 -24.29 -1.12 -4.00
N MET A 14 -24.95 -2.04 -4.71
CA MET A 14 -24.29 -3.21 -5.29
C MET A 14 -23.25 -2.81 -6.35
N ALA A 15 -23.57 -1.83 -7.20
CA ALA A 15 -22.61 -1.30 -8.19
C ALA A 15 -21.36 -0.68 -7.54
N HIS A 16 -21.52 0.06 -6.44
CA HIS A 16 -20.41 0.67 -5.72
C HIS A 16 -19.50 -0.35 -5.02
N LEU A 17 -20.07 -1.43 -4.48
CA LEU A 17 -19.28 -2.53 -3.88
C LEU A 17 -18.47 -3.32 -4.93
N ILE A 18 -19.04 -3.51 -6.13
CA ILE A 18 -18.36 -4.16 -7.26
C ILE A 18 -17.16 -3.33 -7.72
N GLU A 19 -17.33 -2.01 -7.75
CA GLU A 19 -16.27 -1.05 -8.06
C GLU A 19 -15.14 -1.08 -7.02
N LEU A 20 -15.48 -1.12 -5.72
CA LEU A 20 -14.48 -1.26 -4.64
C LEU A 20 -13.66 -2.53 -4.80
N ARG A 21 -14.29 -3.67 -5.09
CA ARG A 21 -13.58 -4.95 -5.28
C ARG A 21 -12.56 -4.86 -6.41
N SER A 22 -12.96 -4.33 -7.57
CA SER A 22 -12.08 -4.20 -8.72
C SER A 22 -10.86 -3.33 -8.40
N ARG A 23 -11.09 -2.17 -7.78
CA ARG A 23 -10.02 -1.23 -7.39
C ARG A 23 -9.08 -1.82 -6.34
N LEU A 24 -9.62 -2.54 -5.36
CA LEU A 24 -8.83 -3.24 -4.36
C LEU A 24 -7.90 -4.27 -4.99
N MET A 25 -8.38 -5.04 -5.97
CA MET A 25 -7.56 -6.00 -6.70
C MET A 25 -6.40 -5.32 -7.43
N TRP A 26 -6.64 -4.18 -8.09
CA TRP A 26 -5.58 -3.40 -8.74
C TRP A 26 -4.56 -2.82 -7.77
N SER A 27 -5.01 -2.28 -6.62
CA SER A 27 -4.11 -1.78 -5.57
C SER A 27 -3.26 -2.90 -4.98
N VAL A 28 -3.85 -4.06 -4.71
CA VAL A 28 -3.11 -5.25 -4.22
C VAL A 28 -2.12 -5.73 -5.27
N ALA A 29 -2.51 -5.80 -6.55
CA ALA A 29 -1.60 -6.18 -7.63
C ALA A 29 -0.41 -5.21 -7.74
N ALA A 30 -0.64 -3.90 -7.62
CA ALA A 30 0.42 -2.91 -7.62
C ALA A 30 1.40 -3.10 -6.44
N ILE A 31 0.89 -3.37 -5.24
CA ILE A 31 1.73 -3.68 -4.07
C ILE A 31 2.54 -4.95 -4.30
N VAL A 32 1.94 -6.02 -4.85
CA VAL A 32 2.64 -7.29 -5.11
C VAL A 32 3.77 -7.10 -6.12
N VAL A 33 3.53 -6.35 -7.20
CA VAL A 33 4.56 -6.05 -8.21
C VAL A 33 5.68 -5.22 -7.60
N MET A 34 5.35 -4.15 -6.88
CA MET A 34 6.35 -3.31 -6.22
C MET A 34 7.10 -4.06 -5.12
N PHE A 35 6.45 -5.00 -4.45
CA PHE A 35 7.06 -5.88 -3.47
C PHE A 35 8.09 -6.81 -4.09
N GLY A 36 7.80 -7.42 -5.25
CA GLY A 36 8.79 -8.22 -5.97
C GLY A 36 10.04 -7.41 -6.31
N ILE A 37 9.86 -6.15 -6.75
CA ILE A 37 10.97 -5.23 -7.07
C ILE A 37 11.74 -4.87 -5.79
N CYS A 38 11.06 -4.42 -4.74
CA CYS A 38 11.71 -4.00 -3.49
C CYS A 38 12.37 -5.18 -2.75
N PHE A 39 11.83 -6.38 -2.88
CA PHE A 39 12.39 -7.59 -2.31
C PHE A 39 13.69 -7.98 -3.01
N TYR A 40 13.75 -7.85 -4.34
CA TYR A 40 14.98 -8.05 -5.10
C TYR A 40 16.09 -7.07 -4.69
N PHE A 41 15.74 -5.80 -4.45
CA PHE A 41 16.67 -4.75 -4.00
C PHE A 41 16.72 -4.57 -2.47
N ALA A 42 16.26 -5.54 -1.68
CA ALA A 42 16.12 -5.36 -0.22
C ALA A 42 17.47 -5.14 0.46
N GLU A 43 18.54 -5.79 -0.01
CA GLU A 43 19.89 -5.61 0.53
C GLU A 43 20.42 -4.19 0.30
N ASP A 44 20.23 -3.64 -0.90
CA ASP A 44 20.66 -2.28 -1.23
C ASP A 44 19.92 -1.24 -0.38
N ILE A 45 18.60 -1.41 -0.23
CA ILE A 45 17.77 -0.52 0.61
C ILE A 45 18.23 -0.62 2.07
N PHE A 46 18.56 -1.82 2.55
CA PHE A 46 19.03 -2.04 3.91
C PHE A 46 20.39 -1.37 4.15
N ASN A 47 21.33 -1.50 3.21
CA ASN A 47 22.64 -0.86 3.28
C ASN A 47 22.54 0.67 3.28
N ILE A 48 21.63 1.26 2.50
CA ILE A 48 21.35 2.70 2.52
C ILE A 48 20.86 3.15 3.91
N LEU A 49 20.04 2.32 4.58
CA LEU A 49 19.56 2.58 5.94
C LEU A 49 20.66 2.45 7.01
N LEU A 50 21.64 1.57 6.80
CA LEU A 50 22.76 1.40 7.72
C LEU A 50 23.71 2.59 7.69
N TYR A 51 23.91 3.24 6.55
CA TYR A 51 24.82 4.38 6.41
C TYR A 51 24.58 5.53 7.43
N PRO A 52 23.36 6.09 7.59
CA PRO A 52 23.11 7.11 8.61
C PRO A 52 23.17 6.56 10.03
N TYR A 53 22.86 5.27 10.23
CA TYR A 53 22.90 4.62 11.54
C TYR A 53 24.34 4.49 12.05
N GLU A 54 25.26 4.01 11.20
CA GLU A 54 26.69 3.94 11.50
C GLU A 54 27.29 5.31 11.81
N ARG A 55 26.87 6.32 11.05
CA ARG A 55 27.34 7.69 11.24
C ARG A 55 26.82 8.33 12.52
N ALA A 56 25.61 7.99 12.97
CA ALA A 56 25.00 8.52 14.20
C ALA A 56 25.44 7.77 15.46
N ALA A 57 25.75 6.47 15.35
CA ALA A 57 26.17 5.62 16.47
C ALA A 57 27.61 5.91 16.95
N GLY A 58 28.37 6.75 16.25
CA GLY A 58 29.56 7.41 16.79
C GLY A 58 30.81 6.54 16.98
N ASP A 59 30.74 5.23 16.73
CA ASP A 59 31.85 4.32 16.97
C ASP A 59 31.85 3.18 15.94
N GLN A 60 32.79 3.22 14.99
CA GLN A 60 32.88 2.22 13.92
C GLN A 60 33.28 0.82 14.42
N GLU A 61 33.71 0.68 15.68
CA GLU A 61 34.24 -0.57 16.22
C GLU A 61 33.20 -1.44 16.97
N ASN A 62 32.01 -0.92 17.31
CA ASN A 62 31.07 -1.63 18.19
C ASN A 62 29.67 -1.92 17.61
N LEU A 63 29.41 -1.58 16.34
CA LEU A 63 28.17 -1.97 15.66
C LEU A 63 28.22 -3.43 15.22
N LYS A 64 28.21 -4.34 16.19
CA LYS A 64 27.89 -5.73 15.93
C LYS A 64 26.39 -5.81 15.72
N LEU A 65 25.97 -5.82 14.46
CA LEU A 65 24.66 -6.33 14.07
C LEU A 65 24.60 -7.81 14.47
N ILE A 66 24.10 -8.07 15.68
CA ILE A 66 23.88 -9.43 16.15
C ILE A 66 22.61 -9.92 15.47
N PHE A 67 22.78 -10.60 14.34
CA PHE A 67 21.72 -11.41 13.75
C PHE A 67 21.67 -12.71 14.56
N THR A 68 20.68 -12.83 15.44
CA THR A 68 20.54 -13.96 16.36
C THR A 68 20.18 -15.24 15.60
N ALA A 69 19.64 -15.10 14.38
CA ALA A 69 19.38 -16.21 13.48
C ALA A 69 19.18 -15.77 12.02
N PRO A 70 19.40 -16.66 11.03
CA PRO A 70 19.11 -16.39 9.62
C PRO A 70 17.63 -16.01 9.38
N GLN A 71 16.70 -16.47 10.23
CA GLN A 71 15.30 -16.06 10.11
C GLN A 71 15.09 -14.56 10.36
N GLU A 72 15.86 -13.94 11.25
CA GLU A 72 15.68 -12.51 11.58
C GLU A 72 16.08 -11.63 10.40
N TYR A 73 17.14 -12.02 9.70
CA TYR A 73 17.58 -11.35 8.48
C TYR A 73 16.50 -11.41 7.39
N PHE A 74 15.94 -12.60 7.14
CA PHE A 74 14.86 -12.79 6.17
C PHE A 74 13.61 -11.96 6.53
N PHE A 75 13.16 -12.00 7.79
CA PHE A 75 12.01 -11.21 8.22
C PHE A 75 12.26 -9.70 8.12
N THR A 76 13.51 -9.26 8.30
CA THR A 76 13.89 -7.85 8.15
C THR A 76 13.79 -7.42 6.69
N GLN A 77 14.38 -8.20 5.76
CA GLN A 77 14.24 -7.97 4.32
C GLN A 77 12.77 -7.99 3.88
N LEU A 78 11.98 -8.93 4.39
CA LEU A 78 10.55 -9.05 4.10
C LEU A 78 9.78 -7.78 4.53
N LYS A 79 9.99 -7.32 5.76
CA LYS A 79 9.35 -6.09 6.27
C LYS A 79 9.80 -4.87 5.47
N LEU A 80 11.09 -4.74 5.22
CA LEU A 80 11.67 -3.62 4.47
C LEU A 80 11.10 -3.55 3.06
N ALA A 81 11.06 -4.68 2.35
CA ALA A 81 10.50 -4.78 1.02
C ALA A 81 9.00 -4.46 1.01
N LEU A 82 8.24 -4.91 2.02
CA LEU A 82 6.82 -4.60 2.14
C LEU A 82 6.56 -3.11 2.36
N PHE A 83 7.32 -2.47 3.26
CA PHE A 83 7.24 -1.04 3.48
C PHE A 83 7.62 -0.24 2.23
N GLY A 84 8.73 -0.60 1.57
CA GLY A 84 9.15 -0.01 0.31
C GLY A 84 8.09 -0.17 -0.77
N ALA A 85 7.50 -1.37 -0.90
CA ALA A 85 6.47 -1.66 -1.88
C ALA A 85 5.24 -0.77 -1.71
N ILE A 86 4.76 -0.62 -0.47
CA ILE A 86 3.61 0.23 -0.17
C ILE A 86 3.95 1.70 -0.48
N PHE A 87 5.16 2.14 -0.15
CA PHE A 87 5.63 3.50 -0.43
C PHE A 87 5.66 3.78 -1.94
N PHE A 88 6.23 2.89 -2.74
CA PHE A 88 6.27 3.05 -4.20
C PHE A 88 4.91 2.80 -4.89
N ALA A 89 4.07 1.92 -4.33
CA ALA A 89 2.71 1.70 -4.81
C ALA A 89 1.74 2.82 -4.40
N PHE A 90 2.15 3.73 -3.50
CA PHE A 90 1.31 4.80 -2.96
C PHE A 90 0.58 5.63 -4.04
N PRO A 91 1.22 6.07 -5.15
CA PRO A 91 0.52 6.85 -6.18
C PRO A 91 -0.64 6.08 -6.82
N VAL A 92 -0.47 4.77 -7.03
CA VAL A 92 -1.50 3.90 -7.58
C VAL A 92 -2.61 3.72 -6.57
N ILE A 93 -2.27 3.37 -5.32
CA ILE A 93 -3.25 3.19 -4.23
C ILE A 93 -4.06 4.47 -4.02
N ALA A 94 -3.40 5.63 -3.95
CA ALA A 94 -4.04 6.93 -3.77
C ALA A 94 -4.98 7.27 -4.94
N SER A 95 -4.59 7.01 -6.19
CA SER A 95 -5.45 7.20 -7.36
C SER A 95 -6.69 6.31 -7.30
N GLN A 96 -6.53 5.03 -6.94
CA GLN A 96 -7.64 4.08 -6.82
C GLN A 96 -8.60 4.46 -5.70
N ILE A 97 -8.09 4.93 -4.56
CA ILE A 97 -8.88 5.44 -3.43
C ILE A 97 -9.60 6.73 -3.83
N TYR A 98 -8.91 7.70 -4.42
CA TYR A 98 -9.52 8.98 -4.83
C TYR A 98 -10.71 8.75 -5.75
N MET A 99 -10.52 7.92 -6.76
CA MET A 99 -11.57 7.67 -7.74
C MET A 99 -12.70 6.78 -7.17
N PHE A 100 -12.50 6.09 -6.03
CA PHE A 100 -13.57 5.42 -5.27
C PHE A 100 -14.35 6.41 -4.39
N VAL A 101 -13.66 7.38 -3.78
CA VAL A 101 -14.28 8.39 -2.90
C VAL A 101 -15.03 9.46 -3.70
N ALA A 102 -14.50 9.87 -4.86
CA ALA A 102 -15.11 10.86 -5.74
C ALA A 102 -16.60 10.58 -6.06
N PRO A 103 -17.03 9.39 -6.52
CA PRO A 103 -18.45 9.13 -6.77
C PRO A 103 -19.31 9.13 -5.50
N GLY A 104 -18.74 8.93 -4.31
CA GLY A 104 -19.45 9.00 -3.02
C GLY A 104 -19.72 10.43 -2.55
N LEU A 105 -18.80 11.37 -2.83
CA LEU A 105 -18.88 12.76 -2.40
C LEU A 105 -19.60 13.66 -3.45
N TYR A 106 -19.38 13.40 -4.74
CA TYR A 106 -19.97 14.17 -5.85
C TYR A 106 -21.39 13.71 -6.25
N LYS A 107 -22.01 12.80 -5.49
CA LYS A 107 -23.44 12.45 -5.64
C LYS A 107 -24.37 13.67 -5.45
N GLN A 108 -23.90 14.75 -4.82
CA GLN A 108 -24.65 15.99 -4.66
C GLN A 108 -24.42 17.05 -5.76
N GLU A 109 -23.50 16.84 -6.72
CA GLU A 109 -23.23 17.84 -7.78
C GLU A 109 -23.25 17.31 -9.23
N ARG A 110 -23.80 16.12 -9.48
CA ARG A 110 -24.11 15.66 -10.84
C ARG A 110 -25.56 15.97 -11.24
N GLY A 111 -25.92 17.24 -11.11
CA GLY A 111 -27.16 17.82 -11.64
C GLY A 111 -26.92 19.00 -12.57
N ALA A 112 -25.69 19.22 -13.05
CA ALA A 112 -25.37 20.35 -13.92
C ALA A 112 -24.17 20.10 -14.86
N PHE A 113 -24.07 18.91 -15.48
CA PHE A 113 -23.36 18.74 -16.77
C PHE A 113 -24.00 17.58 -17.54
#